data_AF-A0A378BG40-F1
#
_entry.id   AF-A0A378BG40-F1
#
_cell.length_a   1.000
_cell.length_b   1.000
_cell.length_c   1.000
_cell.angle_alpha   90.00
_cell.angle_beta   90.00
_cell.angle_gamma   90.00
#
_symmetry.space_group_name_H-M   'P 1'
#
loop_
_entity.id
_entity.type
_entity.pdbx_description
1 polymer ?
#
loop_
_entity_poly.entity_id
_entity_poly.type
_entity_poly.pdbx_seq_one_letter_code
_entity_poly.pdbx_strand_id
1 'polypeptide(L)'
;MNLSATILLAFGMSMDAFAASIGKGATLHKPKFSEALRTGLIFGAIETLTPLVGWGLGMLASQFILEWNYWIAFILLVFLGGRMIVEGFRGDSDEACEAPHRHGFWLLVTTAFATSLDAMAVGVGLAFLQVSIVTTALAIGCATFIMSTLG
;
A
#
# COMPACT_ATOMS: atom_id res chain seq x y z
N MET A 1 -9.11 -10.04 16.26
CA MET A 1 -9.56 -10.43 14.91
C MET A 1 -9.45 -11.95 14.77
N ASN A 2 -10.39 -12.58 14.05
CA ASN A 2 -10.27 -13.98 13.65
C ASN A 2 -9.15 -14.14 12.62
N LEU A 3 -8.43 -15.27 12.64
CA LEU A 3 -7.32 -15.55 11.73
C LEU A 3 -7.72 -15.40 10.25
N SER A 4 -8.93 -15.85 9.91
CA SER A 4 -9.52 -15.73 8.58
C SER A 4 -9.69 -14.28 8.12
N ALA A 5 -10.09 -13.36 9.00
CA ALA A 5 -10.23 -11.94 8.67
C ALA A 5 -8.86 -11.29 8.42
N THR A 6 -7.84 -11.65 9.20
CA THR A 6 -6.47 -11.16 8.99
C THR A 6 -5.90 -11.60 7.64
N ILE A 7 -6.14 -12.86 7.25
CA ILE A 7 -5.68 -13.40 5.96
C ILE A 7 -6.42 -12.72 4.79
N LEU A 8 -7.75 -12.60 4.87
CA LEU A 8 -8.55 -11.93 3.84
C LEU A 8 -8.14 -10.46 3.67
N LEU A 9 -7.92 -9.76 4.79
CA LEU A 9 -7.45 -8.38 4.77
C LEU A 9 -6.05 -8.31 4.15
N ALA A 10 -5.10 -9.13 4.62
CA ALA A 10 -3.75 -9.15 4.07
C ALA A 10 -3.73 -9.38 2.55
N PHE A 11 -4.53 -10.33 2.07
CA PHE A 11 -4.63 -10.62 0.64
C PHE A 11 -5.27 -9.49 -0.16
N GLY A 12 -6.32 -8.86 0.39
CA GLY A 12 -6.99 -7.71 -0.23
C GLY A 12 -6.04 -6.52 -0.38
N MET A 13 -5.32 -6.18 0.68
CA MET A 13 -4.34 -5.08 0.69
C MET A 13 -3.14 -5.33 -0.23
N SER A 14 -2.84 -6.59 -0.54
CA SER A 14 -1.69 -6.95 -1.40
C SER A 14 -1.99 -6.83 -2.90
N MET A 15 -3.26 -6.64 -3.30
CA MET A 15 -3.66 -6.72 -4.71
C MET A 15 -3.09 -5.59 -5.57
N ASP A 16 -2.98 -4.38 -5.04
CA ASP A 16 -2.46 -3.23 -5.80
C ASP A 16 -0.95 -3.38 -6.09
N ALA A 17 -0.20 -3.87 -5.10
CA ALA A 17 1.20 -4.22 -5.27
C ALA A 17 1.41 -5.39 -6.24
N PHE A 18 0.52 -6.40 -6.21
CA PHE A 18 0.54 -7.52 -7.15
C PHE A 18 0.26 -7.08 -8.58
N ALA A 19 -0.73 -6.21 -8.80
CA ALA A 19 -1.02 -5.66 -10.12
C ALA A 19 0.17 -4.86 -10.68
N ALA A 20 0.81 -4.05 -9.84
CA ALA A 20 2.02 -3.31 -10.21
C ALA A 20 3.21 -4.23 -10.55
N SER A 21 3.38 -5.34 -9.82
CA SER A 21 4.46 -6.30 -10.08
C SER A 21 4.24 -7.07 -11.37
N ILE A 22 3.01 -7.54 -11.66
CA ILE A 22 2.65 -8.16 -12.96
C ILE A 22 2.93 -7.20 -14.12
N GLY A 23 2.51 -5.93 -13.98
CA GLY A 23 2.71 -4.91 -15.01
C GLY A 23 4.21 -4.75 -15.34
N LYS A 24 5.06 -4.76 -14.31
CA LYS A 24 6.51 -4.74 -14.48
C LYS A 24 7.03 -6.06 -15.07
N GLY A 25 6.63 -7.21 -14.54
CA GLY A 25 7.05 -8.54 -14.98
C GLY A 25 6.77 -8.80 -16.46
N ALA A 26 5.63 -8.33 -16.96
CA ALA A 26 5.24 -8.42 -18.37
C ALA A 26 6.14 -7.59 -19.32
N THR A 27 6.77 -6.51 -18.82
CA THR A 27 7.67 -5.66 -19.61
C THR A 27 9.13 -6.14 -19.61
N LEU A 28 9.52 -7.02 -18.67
CA LEU A 28 10.88 -7.53 -18.56
C LEU A 28 11.11 -8.73 -19.50
N HIS A 29 11.97 -8.56 -20.51
CA HIS A 29 12.49 -9.67 -21.31
C HIS A 29 13.55 -10.46 -20.51
N LYS A 30 13.17 -11.65 -20.02
CA LYS A 30 13.95 -12.56 -19.14
C LYS A 30 14.11 -12.02 -17.71
N PRO A 31 13.04 -12.07 -16.88
CA PRO A 31 13.13 -11.64 -15.49
C PRO A 31 14.10 -12.56 -14.73
N LYS A 32 15.11 -11.95 -14.11
CA LYS A 32 15.97 -12.66 -13.17
C LYS A 32 15.22 -12.79 -11.85
N PHE A 33 15.26 -13.97 -11.23
CA PHE A 33 14.67 -14.21 -9.91
C PHE A 33 15.13 -13.18 -8.84
N SER A 34 16.36 -12.69 -8.99
CA SER A 34 16.90 -11.62 -8.12
C SER A 34 16.16 -10.28 -8.24
N GLU A 35 15.62 -9.94 -9.41
CA GLU A 35 14.85 -8.70 -9.62
C GLU A 35 13.41 -8.82 -9.12
N ALA A 36 12.82 -10.01 -9.28
CA ALA A 36 11.52 -10.34 -8.68
C ALA A 36 11.61 -10.28 -7.14
N LEU A 37 12.64 -10.90 -6.55
CA LEU A 37 12.88 -10.87 -5.10
C LEU A 37 13.12 -9.46 -4.58
N ARG A 38 13.89 -8.63 -5.33
CA ARG A 38 14.12 -7.23 -4.97
C ARG A 38 12.83 -6.42 -5.03
N THR A 39 11.99 -6.68 -6.04
CA THR A 39 10.70 -6.01 -6.20
C THR A 39 9.75 -6.37 -5.06
N GLY A 40 9.60 -7.66 -4.77
CA GLY A 40 8.82 -8.14 -3.62
C GLY A 40 9.33 -7.58 -2.29
N LEU A 41 10.65 -7.54 -2.06
CA LEU A 41 11.22 -6.95 -0.84
C LEU A 41 10.84 -5.49 -0.66
N ILE A 42 10.88 -4.69 -1.74
CA ILE A 42 10.55 -3.27 -1.68
C ILE A 42 9.06 -3.09 -1.35
N PHE A 43 8.17 -3.76 -2.09
CA PHE A 43 6.73 -3.67 -1.86
C PHE A 43 6.35 -4.21 -0.47
N GLY A 44 6.84 -5.39 -0.08
CA GLY A 44 6.56 -5.98 1.22
C GLY A 44 7.09 -5.16 2.40
N ALA A 45 8.26 -4.54 2.28
CA ALA A 45 8.78 -3.66 3.34
C ALA A 45 7.95 -2.38 3.48
N ILE A 46 7.57 -1.75 2.37
CA ILE A 46 6.73 -0.55 2.37
C ILE A 46 5.34 -0.90 2.92
N GLU A 47 4.73 -2.01 2.49
CA GLU A 47 3.44 -2.50 2.99
C GLU A 47 3.47 -2.97 4.45
N THR A 48 4.63 -3.38 4.99
CA THR A 48 4.74 -3.65 6.42
C THR A 48 4.80 -2.36 7.22
N LEU A 49 5.57 -1.38 6.74
CA LEU A 49 5.82 -0.12 7.45
C LEU A 49 4.58 0.77 7.46
N THR A 50 3.84 0.78 6.36
CA THR A 50 2.78 1.77 6.11
C THR A 50 1.58 1.62 7.07
N PRO A 51 1.06 0.41 7.36
CA PRO A 51 0.05 0.19 8.40
C PRO A 51 0.53 0.57 9.80
N LEU A 52 1.82 0.39 10.11
CA LEU A 52 2.40 0.78 11.40
C LEU A 52 2.45 2.30 11.55
N VAL A 53 2.81 3.02 10.49
CA VAL A 53 2.77 4.48 10.44
C VAL A 53 1.32 4.97 10.58
N GLY A 54 0.39 4.40 9.81
CA GLY A 54 -1.04 4.72 9.92
C GLY A 54 -1.59 4.48 11.32
N TRP A 55 -1.23 3.36 11.94
CA TRP A 55 -1.61 3.06 13.32
C TRP A 55 -1.04 4.03 14.34
N GLY A 56 0.25 4.40 14.20
CA GLY A 56 0.90 5.41 15.05
C GLY A 56 0.21 6.77 14.94
N LEU A 57 -0.10 7.21 13.71
CA LEU A 57 -0.89 8.42 13.46
C LEU A 57 -2.29 8.30 14.07
N GLY A 58 -2.94 7.15 13.95
CA GLY A 58 -4.25 6.87 14.54
C GLY A 58 -4.26 6.91 16.08
N MET A 59 -3.18 6.46 16.74
CA MET A 59 -3.04 6.56 18.20
C MET A 59 -2.73 7.99 18.67
N LEU A 60 -1.88 8.72 17.96
CA LEU A 60 -1.63 10.14 18.26
C LEU A 60 -2.92 10.95 18.07
N ALA A 61 -3.65 10.65 17.00
CA ALA A 61 -4.97 11.19 16.74
C ALA A 61 -5.96 10.82 17.87
N SER A 62 -6.03 9.56 18.32
CA SER A 62 -6.96 9.16 19.39
C SER A 62 -6.68 9.86 20.73
N GLN A 63 -5.43 10.21 21.03
CA GLN A 63 -5.08 11.02 22.20
C GLN A 63 -5.47 12.51 22.07
N PHE A 64 -5.49 13.06 20.85
CA PHE A 64 -5.88 14.45 20.58
C PHE A 64 -7.39 14.63 20.32
N ILE A 65 -8.14 13.56 20.02
CA ILE A 65 -9.49 13.61 19.42
C ILE A 65 -10.61 13.32 20.43
N LEU A 66 -10.37 13.44 21.74
CA LEU A 66 -11.42 13.27 22.76
C LEU A 66 -12.59 14.29 22.66
N GLU A 67 -12.53 15.33 21.79
CA GLU A 67 -13.64 16.29 21.62
C GLU A 67 -14.18 16.52 20.19
N TRP A 68 -13.56 16.01 19.10
CA TRP A 68 -13.96 16.35 17.70
C TRP A 68 -14.07 15.12 16.77
N ASN A 69 -14.76 14.09 17.25
CA ASN A 69 -14.53 12.67 16.98
C ASN A 69 -15.00 12.04 15.63
N TYR A 70 -15.37 12.80 14.59
CA TYR A 70 -15.86 12.14 13.35
C TYR A 70 -15.58 12.92 12.06
N TRP A 71 -15.60 14.24 12.13
CA TRP A 71 -15.43 15.08 10.96
C TRP A 71 -14.01 15.05 10.39
N ILE A 72 -12.98 14.85 11.23
CA ILE A 72 -11.58 14.82 10.78
C ILE A 72 -11.29 13.56 9.98
N ALA A 73 -11.70 12.37 10.46
CA ALA A 73 -11.57 11.13 9.71
C ALA A 73 -12.38 11.17 8.40
N PHE A 74 -13.58 11.77 8.44
CA PHE A 74 -14.40 11.98 7.25
C PHE A 74 -13.72 12.91 6.24
N ILE A 75 -13.16 14.05 6.66
CA ILE A 75 -12.43 14.97 5.79
C ILE A 75 -11.19 14.30 5.20
N LEU A 76 -10.42 13.55 6.01
CA LEU A 76 -9.25 12.82 5.53
C LEU A 76 -9.63 11.75 4.48
N LEU A 77 -10.71 10.99 4.71
CA LEU A 77 -11.21 9.99 3.77
C LEU A 77 -11.79 10.61 2.49
N VAL A 78 -12.56 11.69 2.61
CA VAL A 78 -13.11 12.42 1.46
C VAL A 78 -11.99 13.07 0.65
N PHE A 79 -10.99 13.64 1.31
CA PHE A 79 -9.83 14.23 0.65
C PHE A 79 -9.01 13.16 -0.07
N LEU A 80 -8.67 12.05 0.61
CA LEU A 80 -7.89 10.96 0.03
C LEU A 80 -8.65 10.26 -1.11
N GLY A 81 -9.91 9.88 -0.88
CA GLY A 81 -10.77 9.26 -1.89
C GLY A 81 -11.03 10.20 -3.07
N GLY A 82 -11.22 11.50 -2.81
CA GLY A 82 -11.32 12.52 -3.86
C GLY A 82 -10.04 12.63 -4.68
N ARG A 83 -8.87 12.59 -4.05
CA ARG A 83 -7.58 12.63 -4.74
C ARG A 83 -7.39 11.40 -5.63
N MET A 84 -7.75 10.21 -5.14
CA MET A 84 -7.73 8.97 -5.94
C MET A 84 -8.71 9.02 -7.12
N ILE A 85 -9.90 9.59 -6.94
CA ILE A 85 -10.88 9.80 -8.02
C ILE A 85 -10.32 10.77 -9.06
N VAL A 86 -9.76 11.91 -8.64
CA VAL A 86 -9.16 12.91 -9.54
C VAL A 86 -8.00 12.31 -10.33
N GLU A 87 -7.18 11.48 -9.68
CA GLU A 87 -6.02 10.81 -10.30
C GLU A 87 -6.48 9.68 -11.25
N GLY A 88 -7.54 8.96 -10.90
CA GLY A 88 -8.19 7.98 -11.77
C GLY A 88 -8.87 8.60 -13.00
N PHE A 89 -9.41 9.81 -12.89
CA PHE A 89 -9.96 10.57 -14.02
C PHE A 89 -8.88 11.32 -14.83
N ARG A 90 -7.74 11.66 -14.21
CA ARG A 90 -6.53 12.15 -14.90
C ARG A 90 -5.72 11.00 -15.51
N GLY A 91 -6.41 10.03 -16.09
CA GLY A 91 -5.79 8.95 -16.84
C GLY A 91 -4.82 9.51 -17.90
N ASP A 92 -3.53 9.29 -17.64
CA ASP A 92 -2.44 9.15 -18.61
C ASP A 92 -2.48 10.04 -19.86
N SER A 93 -2.69 11.34 -19.68
CA SER A 93 -2.80 12.27 -20.81
C SER A 93 -1.61 13.23 -20.93
N ASP A 94 -0.44 12.95 -20.35
CA ASP A 94 0.73 13.83 -20.59
C ASP A 94 2.14 13.26 -20.29
N GLU A 95 2.37 11.95 -20.24
CA GLU A 95 3.75 11.44 -20.32
C GLU A 95 3.94 10.60 -21.58
N ALA A 96 4.47 11.31 -22.59
CA ALA A 96 5.01 10.73 -23.80
C ALA A 96 5.78 9.43 -23.50
N CYS A 97 5.54 8.43 -24.35
CA CYS A 97 6.30 7.19 -24.42
C CYS A 97 7.80 7.43 -24.67
N GLU A 98 8.54 7.91 -23.68
CA GLU A 98 9.99 7.77 -23.65
C GLU A 98 10.31 6.48 -22.91
N ALA A 99 10.73 5.47 -23.67
CA ALA A 99 11.21 4.19 -23.16
C ALA A 99 12.21 4.41 -21.99
N PRO A 100 11.87 4.06 -20.73
CA PRO A 100 12.67 4.49 -19.61
C PRO A 100 13.82 3.53 -19.38
N HIS A 101 14.95 3.77 -20.06
CA HIS A 101 16.13 2.91 -19.97
C HIS A 101 16.91 3.01 -18.64
N ARG A 102 16.46 3.80 -17.65
CA ARG A 102 17.16 3.96 -16.34
C ARG A 102 16.29 4.16 -15.09
N HIS A 103 14.95 4.19 -15.17
CA HIS A 103 14.09 4.59 -14.03
C HIS A 103 13.24 3.49 -13.39
N GLY A 104 13.42 2.22 -13.75
CA GLY A 104 12.62 1.11 -13.20
C GLY A 104 12.70 0.91 -11.67
N PHE A 105 13.71 1.48 -10.99
CA PHE A 105 13.80 1.45 -9.52
C PHE A 105 13.02 2.60 -8.87
N TRP A 106 13.16 3.83 -9.38
CA TRP A 106 12.47 5.00 -8.82
C TRP A 106 10.97 4.89 -9.06
N LEU A 107 10.57 4.44 -10.26
CA LEU A 107 9.18 4.15 -10.60
C LEU A 107 8.57 3.10 -9.64
N LEU A 108 9.34 2.07 -9.28
CA LEU A 108 8.89 1.03 -8.36
C LEU A 108 8.66 1.54 -6.94
N VAL A 109 9.56 2.40 -6.47
CA VAL A 109 9.46 2.98 -5.14
C VAL A 109 8.29 3.95 -5.09
N THR A 110 8.09 4.76 -6.13
CA THR A 110 6.95 5.67 -6.20
C THR A 110 5.63 4.91 -6.31
N THR A 111 5.55 3.84 -7.10
CA THR A 111 4.33 3.02 -7.18
C THR A 111 4.07 2.30 -5.88
N ALA A 112 5.08 1.69 -5.25
CA ALA A 112 4.91 1.06 -3.94
C ALA A 112 4.43 2.02 -2.85
N PHE A 113 4.91 3.26 -2.87
CA PHE A 113 4.46 4.30 -1.93
C PHE A 113 3.06 4.81 -2.25
N ALA A 114 2.71 4.92 -3.54
CA ALA A 114 1.38 5.33 -3.98
C ALA A 114 0.33 4.26 -3.66
N THR A 115 0.65 2.98 -3.89
CA THR A 115 -0.26 1.87 -3.57
C THR A 115 -0.44 1.75 -2.06
N SER A 116 0.62 1.87 -1.25
CA SER A 116 0.51 1.63 0.20
C SER A 116 -0.28 2.68 1.00
N LEU A 117 -0.74 3.76 0.37
CA LEU A 117 -1.61 4.76 1.01
C LEU A 117 -2.92 4.13 1.51
N ASP A 118 -3.42 3.09 0.86
CA ASP A 118 -4.60 2.35 1.30
C ASP A 118 -4.35 1.60 2.63
N ALA A 119 -3.17 0.97 2.77
CA ALA A 119 -2.74 0.24 3.94
C ALA A 119 -2.46 1.17 5.12
N MET A 120 -2.05 2.41 4.83
CA MET A 120 -1.96 3.47 5.84
C MET A 120 -3.33 3.79 6.42
N ALA A 121 -4.33 3.97 5.55
CA ALA A 121 -5.70 4.27 5.96
C ALA A 121 -6.31 3.12 6.78
N VAL A 122 -6.07 1.87 6.37
CA VAL A 122 -6.44 0.69 7.15
C VAL A 122 -5.71 0.66 8.51
N GLY A 123 -4.42 1.01 8.54
CA GLY A 123 -3.63 1.14 9.78
C GLY A 123 -4.22 2.13 10.77
N VAL A 124 -4.67 3.30 10.30
CA VAL A 124 -5.40 4.29 11.12
C VAL A 124 -6.70 3.66 11.66
N GLY A 125 -7.46 2.94 10.83
CA GLY A 125 -8.67 2.24 11.26
C GLY A 125 -8.42 1.17 12.32
N LEU A 126 -7.33 0.42 12.20
CA LEU A 126 -6.92 -0.62 13.16
C LEU A 126 -6.53 -0.04 14.53
N ALA A 127 -6.10 1.23 14.60
CA ALA A 127 -5.82 1.90 15.87
C ALA A 127 -7.06 2.01 16.78
N PHE A 128 -8.25 2.15 16.17
CA PHE A 128 -9.52 2.19 16.89
C PHE A 128 -10.02 0.80 17.31
N LEU A 129 -9.57 -0.26 16.63
CA LEU A 129 -10.01 -1.64 16.86
C LEU A 129 -9.20 -2.37 17.94
N GLN A 130 -8.19 -1.74 18.56
CA GLN A 130 -7.30 -2.33 19.58
C GLN A 130 -6.80 -3.75 19.24
N VAL A 131 -6.53 -3.99 17.95
CA VAL A 131 -5.99 -5.27 17.48
C VAL A 131 -4.46 -5.24 17.52
N SER A 132 -3.83 -6.41 17.61
CA SER A 132 -2.39 -6.60 17.47
C SER A 132 -1.90 -6.16 16.08
N ILE A 133 -1.63 -4.86 15.94
CA ILE A 133 -1.21 -4.21 14.70
C ILE A 133 0.03 -4.88 14.10
N VAL A 134 0.97 -5.30 14.94
CA VAL A 134 2.22 -5.92 14.51
C VAL A 134 1.94 -7.21 13.74
N THR A 135 1.00 -8.03 14.22
CA THR A 135 0.62 -9.28 13.54
C THR A 135 -0.07 -9.01 12.20
N THR A 136 -0.96 -8.01 12.16
CA THR A 136 -1.68 -7.66 10.93
C THR A 136 -0.75 -7.02 9.88
N ALA A 137 0.10 -6.08 10.29
CA ALA A 137 1.07 -5.43 9.40
C ALA A 137 2.08 -6.43 8.83
N LEU A 138 2.54 -7.37 9.65
CA LEU A 138 3.47 -8.42 9.21
C LEU A 138 2.77 -9.42 8.28
N ALA A 139 1.49 -9.73 8.52
CA ALA A 139 0.70 -10.56 7.61
C ALA A 139 0.48 -9.88 6.24
N ILE A 140 0.14 -8.59 6.23
CA ILE A 140 0.01 -7.79 5.00
C ILE A 140 1.34 -7.79 4.25
N GLY A 141 2.42 -7.36 4.90
CA GLY A 141 3.74 -7.29 4.27
C GLY A 141 4.25 -8.62 3.73
N CYS A 142 4.02 -9.73 4.44
CA CYS A 142 4.36 -11.07 3.95
C CYS A 142 3.51 -11.48 2.73
N ALA A 143 2.20 -11.20 2.74
CA ALA A 143 1.33 -11.45 1.60
C ALA A 143 1.78 -10.64 0.38
N THR A 144 2.03 -9.35 0.56
CA THR A 144 2.53 -8.44 -0.48
C THR A 144 3.87 -8.91 -1.03
N PHE A 145 4.79 -9.32 -0.15
CA PHE A 145 6.10 -9.84 -0.55
C PHE A 145 5.98 -11.06 -1.45
N ILE A 146 5.16 -12.04 -1.06
CA ILE A 146 4.95 -13.28 -1.83
C ILE A 146 4.31 -12.96 -3.17
N MET A 147 3.23 -12.18 -3.16
CA MET A 147 2.47 -11.84 -4.37
C MET A 147 3.32 -11.02 -5.34
N SER A 148 3.98 -9.97 -4.85
CA SER A 148 4.84 -9.12 -5.68
C SER A 148 6.11 -9.80 -6.19
N THR A 149 6.56 -10.89 -5.54
CA THR A 149 7.67 -11.71 -6.06
C THR A 149 7.18 -12.67 -7.16
N LEU A 150 5.92 -13.10 -7.10
CA LEU A 150 5.32 -14.03 -8.06
C LEU A 150 4.80 -13.36 -9.33
N GLY A 151 4.27 -12.14 -9.23
CA GLY A 151 3.78 -11.35 -10.36
C GLY A 151 4.88 -10.59 -11.07
#